data_AF-A0A954C4S0-F1
#
_entry.id   AF-A0A954C4S0-F1
#
_cell.length_a   1.000
_cell.length_b   1.000
_cell.length_c   1.000
_cell.angle_alpha   90.00
_cell.angle_beta   90.00
_cell.angle_gamma   90.00
#
_symmetry.space_group_name_H-M   'P 1'
#
loop_
_entity.id
_entity.type
_entity.pdbx_description
1 polymer ?
#
loop_
_entity_poly.entity_id
_entity_poly.type
_entity_poly.pdbx_seq_one_letter_code
_entity_poly.pdbx_strand_id
1 'polypeptide(L)'
;VNDTEGLTKLELNATSFTNGTPALSLRPSAQGLVARATIPTLKLVSKVKGKAAFVPFGATVTISAEKATLSAVAAVSLDRAGKVSTSLRDVSTSLEGFDFNIKWVPSFLERLARDKVRKTIEQRLAVQLETALEPALQNAIAGAIKPIRRRIFGHTIDFDVRPGAVAFDDGGLSLTLDMNLGVVVPRGTTVPASPGSLFVPVTRAPAVKAGTSFELSAHTNLLNRIAHTVWQGGLVNLALDEATVDEFKLSPTLKLDAFMLTVIFPELTGKLGAPETPVRLEVSLGMPPVFETRGSKGLTLGAGDVTVSLFLTPPGKPEQLVTRLGLQLEATLESEIQGTRFVTQVVGMPTAQIDAFEHPIVPLSSLGLQNLLDVVLPEVLRHQTKLLTGFPLPTVPRVTPKQLELENDPQSPGYLDLSGKL
;
A
#
# COMPACT_ATOMS: atom_id res chain seq x y z
N VAL A 1 28.79 23.34 31.82
CA VAL A 1 29.78 24.17 31.11
C VAL A 1 30.85 24.50 32.12
N ASN A 2 32.05 23.93 31.97
CA ASN A 2 33.20 24.24 32.82
C ASN A 2 33.82 25.52 32.29
N ASP A 3 33.54 26.63 32.96
CA ASP A 3 34.21 27.91 32.72
C ASP A 3 34.91 28.30 34.01
N THR A 4 36.14 28.76 33.86
CA THR A 4 37.16 28.92 34.88
C THR A 4 36.80 29.98 35.92
N GLU A 5 37.05 29.61 37.19
CA GLU A 5 37.17 30.44 38.40
C GLU A 5 35.95 31.27 38.86
N GLY A 6 35.09 30.63 39.66
CA GLY A 6 34.17 31.33 40.58
C GLY A 6 32.83 30.63 40.85
N LEU A 7 32.30 29.88 39.88
CA LEU A 7 31.00 29.19 39.97
C LEU A 7 31.14 27.71 39.60
N THR A 8 31.51 26.88 40.57
CA THR A 8 31.96 25.50 40.29
C THR A 8 30.85 24.48 40.04
N LYS A 9 29.56 24.78 40.28
CA LYS A 9 28.45 23.94 39.83
C LYS A 9 27.11 24.64 40.04
N LEU A 10 26.35 24.83 38.97
CA LEU A 10 24.95 25.27 39.01
C LEU A 10 24.07 24.11 38.57
N GLU A 11 23.22 23.62 39.48
CA GLU A 11 22.22 22.59 39.16
C GLU A 11 20.86 23.27 39.02
N LEU A 12 20.35 23.32 37.78
CA LEU A 12 18.98 23.73 37.47
C LEU A 12 18.08 22.50 37.49
N ASN A 13 17.13 22.46 38.41
CA ASN A 13 16.09 21.44 38.44
C ASN A 13 14.73 22.08 38.11
N ALA A 14 14.18 21.74 36.95
CA ALA A 14 12.84 22.14 36.55
C ALA A 14 11.81 21.59 37.56
N THR A 15 11.05 22.47 38.21
CA THR A 15 10.00 22.07 39.16
C THR A 15 8.61 22.09 38.55
N SER A 16 8.39 22.96 37.55
CA SER A 16 7.14 22.99 36.79
C SER A 16 7.40 23.55 35.40
N PHE A 17 6.73 22.97 34.41
CA PHE A 17 6.72 23.46 33.04
C PHE A 17 5.26 23.65 32.63
N THR A 18 4.93 24.85 32.16
CA THR A 18 3.61 25.18 31.62
C THR A 18 3.80 25.77 30.24
N ASN A 19 3.04 25.24 29.28
CA ASN A 19 3.02 25.73 27.92
C ASN A 19 1.59 25.96 27.43
N GLY A 20 1.43 26.90 26.49
CA GLY A 20 0.21 26.98 25.68
C GLY A 20 0.13 25.79 24.71
N THR A 21 -1.03 25.63 24.07
CA THR A 21 -1.25 24.59 23.03
C THR A 21 -0.27 24.81 21.87
N PRO A 22 0.68 23.89 21.64
CA PRO A 22 1.61 24.02 20.53
C PRO A 22 0.86 23.91 19.19
N ALA A 23 1.24 24.73 18.23
CA ALA A 23 0.81 24.62 16.84
C ALA A 23 1.96 24.07 16.00
N LEU A 24 1.72 23.00 15.24
CA LEU A 24 2.66 22.45 14.27
C LEU A 24 2.18 22.78 12.87
N SER A 25 3.06 23.33 12.04
CA SER A 25 2.85 23.47 10.60
C SER A 25 3.94 22.75 9.84
N LEU A 26 3.55 21.95 8.86
CA LEU A 26 4.44 21.26 7.94
C LEU A 26 4.20 21.84 6.55
N ARG A 27 5.27 22.22 5.85
CA ARG A 27 5.19 22.75 4.48
C ARG A 27 6.24 22.07 3.61
N PRO A 28 5.87 21.48 2.47
CA PRO A 28 6.85 20.91 1.55
C PRO A 28 7.67 22.05 0.90
N SER A 29 8.89 21.71 0.48
CA SER A 29 9.82 22.60 -0.20
C SER A 29 10.80 21.76 -1.01
N ALA A 30 11.48 22.33 -2.00
CA ALA A 30 12.51 21.62 -2.77
C ALA A 30 13.64 20.99 -1.93
N GLN A 31 13.84 21.43 -0.68
CA GLN A 31 14.88 20.93 0.22
C GLN A 31 14.38 19.84 1.20
N GLY A 32 13.06 19.60 1.27
CA GLY A 32 12.43 18.69 2.22
C GLY A 32 11.18 19.28 2.87
N LEU A 33 10.80 18.75 4.02
CA LEU A 33 9.62 19.19 4.77
C LEU A 33 10.01 20.24 5.81
N VAL A 34 9.60 21.48 5.60
CA VAL A 34 9.77 22.56 6.57
C VAL A 34 8.79 22.36 7.72
N ALA A 35 9.31 21.96 8.87
CA ALA A 35 8.57 21.82 10.11
C ALA A 35 8.74 23.07 10.95
N ARG A 36 7.63 23.73 11.29
CA ARG A 36 7.60 24.86 12.23
C ARG A 36 6.65 24.54 13.37
N ALA A 37 7.18 24.50 14.58
CA ALA A 37 6.41 24.39 15.82
C ALA A 37 6.38 25.75 16.52
N THR A 38 5.20 26.20 16.93
CA THR A 38 5.02 27.44 17.68
C THR A 38 4.34 27.13 19.02
N ILE A 39 4.98 27.55 20.11
CA ILE A 39 4.48 27.39 21.47
C ILE A 39 4.11 28.79 21.98
N PRO A 40 2.80 29.13 22.11
CA PRO A 40 2.34 30.50 22.38
C PRO A 40 2.60 31.03 23.78
N THR A 41 3.15 30.23 24.69
CA THR A 41 3.65 30.65 26.00
C THR A 41 4.54 29.53 26.52
N LEU A 42 5.69 29.88 27.09
CA LEU A 42 6.58 28.95 27.77
C LEU A 42 6.87 29.51 29.15
N LYS A 43 6.59 28.75 30.21
CA LYS A 43 6.95 29.12 31.57
C LYS A 43 7.57 27.92 32.28
N LEU A 44 8.79 28.12 32.73
CA LEU A 44 9.58 27.14 33.45
C LEU A 44 9.97 27.73 34.80
N VAL A 45 9.52 27.09 35.88
CA VAL A 45 10.02 27.41 37.23
C VAL A 45 11.05 26.36 37.57
N SER A 46 12.23 26.82 37.99
CA SER A 46 13.34 25.95 38.38
C SER A 46 13.85 26.31 39.76
N LYS A 47 14.26 25.30 40.52
CA LYS A 47 15.06 25.51 41.72
C LYS A 47 16.53 25.38 41.34
N VAL A 48 17.29 26.41 41.65
CA VAL A 48 18.74 26.47 41.46
C VAL A 48 19.40 26.26 42.81
N LYS A 49 20.39 25.37 42.85
CA LYS A 49 21.31 25.22 43.98
C LYS A 49 22.73 25.44 43.47
N GLY A 50 23.53 26.16 44.25
CA GLY A 50 24.91 26.47 43.90
C GLY A 50 25.76 26.86 45.11
N LYS A 51 27.03 27.15 44.85
CA LYS A 51 27.95 27.76 45.81
C LYS A 51 28.58 28.99 45.17
N ALA A 52 28.61 30.11 45.89
CA ALA A 52 29.31 31.32 45.50
C ALA A 52 30.24 31.71 46.64
N ALA A 53 31.55 31.86 46.36
CA ALA A 53 32.57 32.14 47.38
C ALA A 53 32.44 31.22 48.62
N PHE A 54 32.29 29.91 48.39
CA PHE A 54 32.09 28.87 49.42
C PHE A 54 30.75 28.89 50.19
N VAL A 55 29.89 29.90 50.00
CA VAL A 55 28.56 29.95 50.62
C VAL A 55 27.54 29.21 49.75
N PRO A 56 26.84 28.18 50.27
CA PRO A 56 25.76 27.53 49.54
C PRO A 56 24.58 28.48 49.41
N PHE A 57 23.99 28.55 48.22
CA PHE A 57 22.76 29.30 47.98
C PHE A 57 21.73 28.46 47.25
N GLY A 58 20.46 28.80 47.48
CA GLY A 58 19.31 28.25 46.77
C GLY A 58 18.42 29.37 46.29
N ALA A 59 18.02 29.33 45.02
CA ALA A 59 17.14 30.34 44.45
C ALA A 59 16.04 29.70 43.61
N THR A 60 14.89 30.35 43.56
CA THR A 60 13.85 30.02 42.57
C THR A 60 14.04 30.93 41.37
N VAL A 61 14.22 30.30 40.21
CA VAL A 61 14.38 30.98 38.93
C VAL A 61 13.11 30.77 38.13
N THR A 62 12.56 31.85 37.60
CA THR A 62 11.45 31.79 36.65
C THR A 62 11.98 32.16 35.28
N ILE A 63 11.78 31.28 34.33
CA ILE A 63 12.14 31.46 32.92
C ILE A 63 10.83 31.49 32.15
N SER A 64 10.61 32.51 31.33
CA SER A 64 9.44 32.58 30.47
C SER A 64 9.77 33.09 29.08
N ALA A 65 8.94 32.71 28.11
CA ALA A 65 8.90 33.30 26.79
C ALA A 65 7.44 33.48 26.39
N GLU A 66 7.10 34.62 25.79
CA GLU A 66 5.79 34.85 25.20
C GLU A 66 5.56 33.89 24.04
N LYS A 67 6.58 33.56 23.27
CA LYS A 67 6.44 32.60 22.17
C LYS A 67 7.76 31.90 21.89
N ALA A 68 7.72 30.58 21.76
CA ALA A 68 8.85 29.81 21.25
C ALA A 68 8.51 29.32 19.84
N THR A 69 9.35 29.65 18.87
CA THR A 69 9.24 29.11 17.51
C THR A 69 10.45 28.23 17.25
N LEU A 70 10.19 26.96 16.95
CA LEU A 70 11.18 26.01 16.48
C LEU A 70 10.94 25.80 14.99
N SER A 71 11.99 25.83 14.18
CA SER A 71 11.93 25.59 12.75
C SER A 71 13.04 24.62 12.36
N ALA A 72 12.74 23.67 11.49
CA ALA A 72 13.70 22.73 10.93
C ALA A 72 13.27 22.32 9.53
N VAL A 73 14.23 21.91 8.70
CA VAL A 73 13.97 21.26 7.41
C VAL A 73 14.24 19.77 7.58
N ALA A 74 13.20 18.95 7.52
CA ALA A 74 13.34 17.50 7.51
C ALA A 74 13.65 17.03 6.08
N ALA A 75 14.91 16.67 5.85
CA ALA A 75 15.37 16.06 4.61
C ALA A 75 15.20 14.54 4.70
N VAL A 76 14.54 13.95 3.70
CA VAL A 76 14.40 12.49 3.57
C VAL A 76 15.37 12.00 2.51
N SER A 77 16.09 10.93 2.80
CA SER A 77 17.00 10.28 1.88
C SER A 77 16.75 8.77 1.84
N LEU A 78 17.12 8.17 0.72
CA LEU A 78 17.09 6.72 0.51
C LEU A 78 18.53 6.22 0.36
N ASP A 79 18.85 5.11 1.02
CA ASP A 79 20.08 4.38 0.71
C ASP A 79 19.90 3.44 -0.50
N ARG A 80 20.98 2.78 -0.92
CA ARG A 80 20.95 1.84 -2.07
C ARG A 80 20.06 0.62 -1.85
N ALA A 81 19.68 0.31 -0.62
CA ALA A 81 18.79 -0.80 -0.28
C ALA A 81 17.32 -0.35 -0.17
N GLY A 82 17.03 0.94 -0.42
CA GLY A 82 15.69 1.52 -0.24
C GLY A 82 15.35 1.84 1.22
N LYS A 83 16.33 1.81 2.14
CA LYS A 83 16.07 2.21 3.52
C LYS A 83 15.88 3.73 3.57
N VAL A 84 14.74 4.14 4.11
CA VAL A 84 14.44 5.55 4.37
C VAL A 84 15.19 6.03 5.61
N SER A 85 15.92 7.13 5.48
CA SER A 85 16.43 7.93 6.59
C SER A 85 15.87 9.34 6.54
N THR A 86 15.68 9.94 7.70
CA THR A 86 15.30 11.35 7.83
C THR A 86 16.40 12.04 8.62
N SER A 87 16.74 13.27 8.23
CA SER A 87 17.67 14.12 8.96
C SER A 87 17.08 15.51 9.09
N LEU A 88 17.28 16.18 10.22
CA LEU A 88 16.92 17.59 10.35
C LEU A 88 18.09 18.47 9.94
N ARG A 89 17.80 19.55 9.22
CA ARG A 89 18.73 20.60 8.82
C ARG A 89 18.16 21.96 9.22
N ASP A 90 19.03 22.96 9.28
CA ASP A 90 18.66 24.35 9.57
C ASP A 90 17.78 24.51 10.82
N VAL A 91 18.08 23.70 11.84
CA VAL A 91 17.34 23.72 13.10
C VAL A 91 17.59 25.06 13.79
N SER A 92 16.53 25.84 13.94
CA SER A 92 16.55 27.13 14.60
C SER A 92 15.49 27.19 15.67
N THR A 93 15.81 27.84 16.78
CA THR A 93 14.86 28.11 17.87
C THR A 93 14.93 29.59 18.20
N SER A 94 13.78 30.23 18.31
CA SER A 94 13.65 31.62 18.74
C SER A 94 12.69 31.71 19.93
N LEU A 95 13.11 32.45 20.96
CA LEU A 95 12.31 32.77 22.13
C LEU A 95 11.95 34.26 22.11
N GLU A 96 10.72 34.58 21.68
CA GLU A 96 10.15 35.92 21.69
C GLU A 96 9.64 36.25 23.11
N GLY A 97 9.85 37.49 23.56
CA GLY A 97 9.49 37.91 24.92
C GLY A 97 10.23 37.12 26.01
N PHE A 98 11.48 36.69 25.76
CA PHE A 98 12.25 35.92 26.73
C PHE A 98 12.56 36.73 28.00
N ASP A 99 12.12 36.21 29.14
CA ASP A 99 12.37 36.75 30.47
C ASP A 99 13.05 35.70 31.36
N PHE A 100 13.99 36.17 32.18
CA PHE A 100 14.79 35.36 33.08
C PHE A 100 14.89 36.09 34.40
N ASN A 101 14.18 35.62 35.43
CA ASN A 101 14.09 36.28 36.72
C ASN A 101 14.62 35.37 37.84
N ILE A 102 15.60 35.88 38.60
CA ILE A 102 16.09 35.23 39.81
C ILE A 102 15.71 36.09 41.02
N LYS A 103 14.89 35.55 41.94
CA LYS A 103 14.56 36.27 43.17
C LYS A 103 15.83 36.58 43.98
N TRP A 104 15.95 37.82 44.46
CA TRP A 104 17.01 38.32 45.36
C TRP A 104 18.41 38.49 44.74
N VAL A 105 18.56 38.38 43.42
CA VAL A 105 19.84 38.63 42.74
C VAL A 105 19.83 40.03 42.11
N PRO A 106 20.92 40.82 42.23
CA PRO A 106 21.05 42.10 41.53
C PRO A 106 20.89 41.97 40.01
N SER A 107 20.17 42.92 39.39
CA SER A 107 19.81 42.90 37.95
C SER A 107 20.99 42.84 36.97
N PHE A 108 22.19 43.27 37.38
CA PHE A 108 23.37 43.17 36.53
C PHE A 108 23.83 41.72 36.31
N LEU A 109 23.73 40.86 37.33
CA LEU A 109 24.03 39.43 37.22
C LEU A 109 22.96 38.71 36.41
N GLU A 110 21.71 39.13 36.54
CA GLU A 110 20.58 38.61 35.75
C GLU A 110 20.81 38.85 34.25
N ARG A 111 21.22 40.06 33.85
CA ARG A 111 21.50 40.38 32.44
C ARG A 111 22.61 39.52 31.83
N LEU A 112 23.71 39.31 32.58
CA LEU A 112 24.82 38.46 32.13
C LEU A 112 24.39 36.99 31.98
N ALA A 113 23.56 36.49 32.90
CA ALA A 113 23.06 35.13 32.85
C ALA A 113 21.97 34.94 31.78
N ARG A 114 21.14 35.97 31.53
CA ARG A 114 19.98 35.90 30.63
C ARG A 114 20.36 35.40 29.25
N ASP A 115 21.39 35.97 28.61
CA ASP A 115 21.78 35.58 27.26
C ASP A 115 22.34 34.15 27.21
N LYS A 116 23.12 33.76 28.23
CA LYS A 116 23.68 32.41 28.34
C LYS A 116 22.58 31.38 28.59
N VAL A 117 21.62 31.68 29.45
CA VAL A 117 20.46 30.83 29.74
C VAL A 117 19.55 30.72 28.53
N ARG A 118 19.26 31.84 27.85
CA ARG A 118 18.48 31.86 26.60
C ARG A 118 19.09 30.92 25.56
N LYS A 119 20.37 31.12 25.21
CA LYS A 119 21.09 30.28 24.24
C LYS A 119 21.10 28.81 24.66
N THR A 120 21.27 28.54 25.96
CA THR A 120 21.25 27.15 26.47
C THR A 120 19.87 26.52 26.28
N ILE A 121 18.78 27.25 26.53
CA ILE A 121 17.42 26.75 26.33
C ILE A 121 17.14 26.55 24.84
N GLU A 122 17.50 27.51 23.99
CA GLU A 122 17.37 27.38 22.52
C GLU A 122 18.11 26.15 22.00
N GLN A 123 19.36 25.91 22.44
CA GLN A 123 20.12 24.70 22.09
C GLN A 123 19.47 23.41 22.60
N ARG A 124 18.95 23.40 23.84
CA ARG A 124 18.29 22.21 24.41
C ARG A 124 16.98 21.90 23.71
N LEU A 125 16.20 22.91 23.34
CA LEU A 125 14.98 22.77 22.55
C LEU A 125 15.29 22.25 21.15
N ALA A 126 16.35 22.74 20.50
CA ALA A 126 16.81 22.21 19.22
C ALA A 126 17.17 20.71 19.30
N VAL A 127 17.98 20.32 20.28
CA VAL A 127 18.36 18.91 20.48
C VAL A 127 17.15 18.03 20.81
N GLN A 128 16.20 18.53 21.60
CA GLN A 128 14.95 17.80 21.89
C GLN A 128 14.08 17.65 20.65
N LEU A 129 14.02 18.68 19.80
CA LEU A 129 13.31 18.61 18.52
C LEU A 129 13.93 17.54 17.63
N GLU A 130 15.25 17.52 17.47
CA GLU A 130 15.97 16.48 16.72
C GLU A 130 15.66 15.08 17.27
N THR A 131 15.81 14.91 18.59
CA THR A 131 15.61 13.60 19.25
C THR A 131 14.17 13.10 19.13
N ALA A 132 13.18 13.99 19.10
CA ALA A 132 11.77 13.60 19.04
C ALA A 132 11.23 13.50 17.60
N LEU A 133 11.56 14.47 16.75
CA LEU A 133 10.98 14.60 15.41
C LEU A 133 11.59 13.60 14.43
N GLU A 134 12.91 13.37 14.49
CA GLU A 134 13.57 12.46 13.54
C GLU A 134 13.04 11.02 13.65
N PRO A 135 12.96 10.39 14.85
CA PRO A 135 12.38 9.06 14.97
C PRO A 135 10.87 9.05 14.64
N ALA A 136 10.14 10.12 14.93
CA ALA A 136 8.71 10.20 14.61
C ALA A 136 8.46 10.22 13.09
N LEU A 137 9.23 11.02 12.35
CA LEU A 137 9.17 11.06 10.89
C LEU A 137 9.64 9.74 10.27
N GLN A 138 10.75 9.18 10.78
CA GLN A 138 11.25 7.89 10.32
C GLN A 138 10.21 6.79 10.54
N ASN A 139 9.57 6.73 11.72
CA ASN A 139 8.52 5.77 12.01
C ASN A 139 7.26 5.99 11.17
N ALA A 140 6.90 7.23 10.86
CA ALA A 140 5.76 7.53 9.98
C ALA A 140 6.02 7.03 8.55
N ILE A 141 7.19 7.35 7.98
CA ILE A 141 7.52 6.98 6.60
C ILE A 141 7.81 5.48 6.48
N ALA A 142 8.68 4.92 7.35
CA ALA A 142 8.95 3.49 7.36
C ALA A 142 7.71 2.67 7.76
N GLY A 143 6.81 3.26 8.55
CA GLY A 143 5.53 2.66 8.91
C GLY A 143 4.61 2.42 7.72
N ALA A 144 4.64 3.32 6.74
CA ALA A 144 3.86 3.22 5.50
C ALA A 144 4.43 2.18 4.51
N ILE A 145 5.72 1.84 4.64
CA ILE A 145 6.47 1.02 3.69
C ILE A 145 6.84 -0.30 4.36
N LYS A 146 5.82 -1.13 4.63
CA LYS A 146 6.01 -2.47 5.18
C LYS A 146 5.67 -3.53 4.13
N PRO A 147 6.39 -4.66 4.11
CA PRO A 147 5.97 -5.80 3.33
C PRO A 147 4.54 -6.21 3.67
N ILE A 148 3.73 -6.48 2.65
CA ILE A 148 2.34 -6.90 2.82
C ILE A 148 2.31 -8.41 2.63
N ARG A 149 1.93 -9.14 3.68
CA ARG A 149 1.76 -10.60 3.63
C ARG A 149 0.29 -10.96 3.75
N ARG A 150 -0.25 -11.69 2.77
CA ARG A 150 -1.66 -12.09 2.74
C ARG A 150 -1.79 -13.57 2.40
N ARG A 151 -2.73 -14.27 3.03
CA ARG A 151 -3.11 -15.62 2.61
C ARG A 151 -4.30 -15.53 1.65
N ILE A 152 -4.15 -16.05 0.44
CA ILE A 152 -5.21 -16.11 -0.57
C ILE A 152 -5.29 -17.55 -1.07
N PHE A 153 -6.46 -18.16 -0.98
CA PHE A 153 -6.71 -19.56 -1.38
C PHE A 153 -5.65 -20.55 -0.86
N GLY A 154 -5.31 -20.43 0.42
CA GLY A 154 -4.31 -21.32 1.04
C GLY A 154 -2.85 -20.93 0.79
N HIS A 155 -2.56 -20.15 -0.26
CA HIS A 155 -1.22 -19.65 -0.59
C HIS A 155 -0.87 -18.41 0.21
N THR A 156 0.41 -18.26 0.56
CA THR A 156 0.93 -17.00 1.10
C THR A 156 1.47 -16.16 -0.05
N ILE A 157 0.99 -14.93 -0.14
CA ILE A 157 1.46 -13.92 -1.07
C ILE A 157 2.20 -12.85 -0.27
N ASP A 158 3.44 -12.57 -0.68
CA ASP A 158 4.33 -11.59 -0.07
C ASP A 158 4.61 -10.46 -1.06
N PHE A 159 4.17 -9.24 -0.73
CA PHE A 159 4.51 -8.03 -1.46
C PHE A 159 5.73 -7.40 -0.79
N ASP A 160 6.84 -7.36 -1.52
CA ASP A 160 8.03 -6.62 -1.15
C ASP A 160 7.94 -5.21 -1.74
N VAL A 161 7.84 -4.22 -0.87
CA VAL A 161 7.68 -2.81 -1.24
C VAL A 161 8.93 -2.06 -0.82
N ARG A 162 9.63 -1.50 -1.80
CA ARG A 162 10.90 -0.79 -1.58
C ARG A 162 10.83 0.62 -2.17
N PRO A 163 11.23 1.65 -1.44
CA PRO A 163 11.39 2.99 -1.99
C PRO A 163 12.50 3.02 -3.03
N GLY A 164 12.18 3.44 -4.25
CA GLY A 164 13.14 3.64 -5.33
C GLY A 164 13.61 5.09 -5.44
N ALA A 165 12.72 6.06 -5.20
CA ALA A 165 13.05 7.48 -5.24
C ALA A 165 12.16 8.29 -4.28
N VAL A 166 12.72 9.39 -3.77
CA VAL A 166 12.00 10.38 -2.96
C VAL A 166 12.32 11.77 -3.49
N ALA A 167 11.30 12.59 -3.70
CA ALA A 167 11.44 13.97 -4.16
C ALA A 167 10.49 14.88 -3.37
N PHE A 168 10.92 16.12 -3.16
CA PHE A 168 10.07 17.18 -2.62
C PHE A 168 10.06 18.35 -3.59
N ASP A 169 8.91 19.00 -3.65
CA ASP A 169 8.72 20.28 -4.33
C ASP A 169 7.76 21.15 -3.50
N ASP A 170 7.30 22.26 -4.06
CA ASP A 170 6.35 23.14 -3.37
C ASP A 170 4.92 22.54 -3.31
N GLY A 171 4.66 21.49 -4.09
CA GLY A 171 3.39 20.76 -4.14
C GLY A 171 3.30 19.62 -3.13
N GLY A 172 4.42 18.99 -2.75
CA GLY A 172 4.39 17.89 -1.79
C GLY A 172 5.63 17.01 -1.73
N LEU A 173 5.39 15.79 -1.25
CA LEU A 173 6.33 14.68 -1.24
C LEU A 173 5.90 13.67 -2.30
N SER A 174 6.79 13.36 -3.24
CA SER A 174 6.62 12.29 -4.20
C SER A 174 7.52 11.12 -3.80
N LEU A 175 6.92 9.93 -3.70
CA LEU A 175 7.61 8.70 -3.34
C LEU A 175 7.37 7.65 -4.43
N THR A 176 8.43 7.22 -5.10
CA THR A 176 8.39 6.12 -6.05
C THR A 176 8.69 4.83 -5.32
N LEU A 177 7.81 3.84 -5.48
CA LEU A 177 7.92 2.54 -4.86
C LEU A 177 8.14 1.46 -5.92
N ASP A 178 9.20 0.68 -5.74
CA ASP A 178 9.41 -0.58 -6.43
C ASP A 178 8.67 -1.68 -5.68
N MET A 179 7.75 -2.35 -6.38
CA MET A 179 6.96 -3.43 -5.81
C MET A 179 7.28 -4.74 -6.53
N ASN A 180 7.61 -5.75 -5.74
CA ASN A 180 7.76 -7.12 -6.20
C ASN A 180 6.76 -8.01 -5.46
N LEU A 181 6.28 -9.03 -6.16
CA LEU A 181 5.39 -10.03 -5.61
C LEU A 181 6.10 -11.37 -5.54
N GLY A 182 5.93 -12.07 -4.43
CA GLY A 182 6.29 -13.48 -4.28
C GLY A 182 5.06 -14.29 -3.88
N VAL A 183 4.94 -15.50 -4.42
CA VAL A 183 4.00 -16.50 -3.95
C VAL A 183 4.80 -17.63 -3.31
N VAL A 184 4.49 -17.96 -2.07
CA VAL A 184 5.03 -19.16 -1.43
C VAL A 184 4.32 -20.38 -2.03
N VAL A 185 5.01 -21.03 -2.94
CA VAL A 185 4.51 -22.22 -3.63
C VAL A 185 4.62 -23.45 -2.71
N PRO A 186 3.55 -24.24 -2.54
CA PRO A 186 3.60 -25.49 -1.78
C PRO A 186 4.67 -26.45 -2.33
N ARG A 187 5.24 -27.29 -1.45
CA ARG A 187 6.20 -28.31 -1.87
C ARG A 187 5.55 -29.27 -2.86
N GLY A 188 6.26 -29.58 -3.95
CA GLY A 188 5.80 -30.52 -4.98
C GLY A 188 4.98 -29.88 -6.11
N THR A 189 4.63 -28.59 -6.01
CA THR A 189 4.01 -27.88 -7.14
C THR A 189 5.08 -27.54 -8.18
N THR A 190 4.85 -27.95 -9.43
CA THR A 190 5.69 -27.56 -10.57
C THR A 190 5.31 -26.17 -11.03
N VAL A 191 6.29 -25.28 -11.02
CA VAL A 191 6.14 -23.90 -11.46
C VAL A 191 6.52 -23.80 -12.94
N PRO A 192 5.67 -23.23 -13.82
CA PRO A 192 6.04 -23.02 -15.21
C PRO A 192 7.29 -22.14 -15.34
N ALA A 193 8.20 -22.52 -16.25
CA ALA A 193 9.30 -21.64 -16.64
C ALA A 193 8.73 -20.46 -17.44
N SER A 194 9.20 -19.25 -17.17
CA SER A 194 8.69 -18.04 -17.83
C SER A 194 9.76 -16.96 -17.92
N PRO A 195 9.81 -16.19 -19.02
CA PRO A 195 10.77 -15.10 -19.19
C PRO A 195 10.48 -13.90 -18.28
N GLY A 196 9.29 -13.82 -17.66
CA GLY A 196 8.89 -12.73 -16.77
C GLY A 196 7.51 -12.17 -17.11
N SER A 197 7.14 -11.06 -16.47
CA SER A 197 5.90 -10.32 -16.74
C SER A 197 6.03 -9.43 -17.98
N LEU A 198 4.91 -9.17 -18.66
CA LEU A 198 4.87 -8.14 -19.70
C LEU A 198 5.31 -6.78 -19.12
N PHE A 199 6.23 -6.13 -19.82
CA PHE A 199 6.73 -4.79 -19.50
C PHE A 199 6.33 -3.81 -20.59
N VAL A 200 5.57 -2.80 -20.20
CA VAL A 200 5.21 -1.66 -21.02
C VAL A 200 6.13 -0.49 -20.64
N PRO A 201 6.87 0.11 -21.59
CA PRO A 201 7.76 1.23 -21.29
C PRO A 201 7.01 2.39 -20.61
N VAL A 202 7.57 2.86 -19.49
CA VAL A 202 7.04 4.02 -18.76
C VAL A 202 7.48 5.29 -19.48
N THR A 203 6.54 6.08 -19.97
CA THR A 203 6.84 7.34 -20.67
C THR A 203 6.93 8.51 -19.70
N ARG A 204 6.02 8.59 -18.73
CA ARG A 204 5.97 9.66 -17.71
C ARG A 204 5.16 9.19 -16.49
N ALA A 205 5.62 9.56 -15.30
CA ALA A 205 4.83 9.39 -14.07
C ALA A 205 3.69 10.43 -13.99
N PRO A 206 2.50 10.08 -13.48
CA PRO A 206 1.41 11.02 -13.28
C PRO A 206 1.83 12.22 -12.44
N ALA A 207 1.29 13.39 -12.79
CA ALA A 207 1.48 14.61 -12.01
C ALA A 207 0.45 14.66 -10.88
N VAL A 208 0.86 15.16 -9.70
CA VAL A 208 -0.06 15.30 -8.56
C VAL A 208 -1.21 16.24 -8.92
N LYS A 209 -2.45 15.78 -8.74
CA LYS A 209 -3.66 16.55 -9.03
C LYS A 209 -3.83 17.72 -8.07
N ALA A 210 -4.25 18.87 -8.62
CA ALA A 210 -4.50 20.04 -7.81
C ALA A 210 -5.69 19.81 -6.87
N GLY A 211 -5.57 20.23 -5.61
CA GLY A 211 -6.66 20.16 -4.62
C GLY A 211 -6.82 18.79 -3.93
N THR A 212 -6.00 17.80 -4.28
CA THR A 212 -5.92 16.51 -3.57
C THR A 212 -4.89 16.59 -2.45
N SER A 213 -5.14 15.89 -1.33
CA SER A 213 -4.16 15.80 -0.23
C SER A 213 -3.17 14.65 -0.43
N PHE A 214 -3.51 13.66 -1.25
CA PHE A 214 -2.62 12.59 -1.65
C PHE A 214 -3.04 12.03 -3.01
N GLU A 215 -2.09 11.39 -3.68
CA GLU A 215 -2.30 10.62 -4.91
C GLU A 215 -1.41 9.38 -4.87
N LEU A 216 -1.97 8.26 -5.33
CA LEU A 216 -1.30 6.97 -5.46
C LEU A 216 -1.52 6.48 -6.88
N SER A 217 -0.44 6.32 -7.63
CA SER A 217 -0.48 5.87 -9.02
C SER A 217 0.15 4.50 -9.16
N ALA A 218 -0.58 3.55 -9.76
CA ALA A 218 -0.09 2.21 -10.05
C ALA A 218 0.01 2.01 -11.57
N HIS A 219 1.21 1.74 -12.07
CA HIS A 219 1.39 1.40 -13.48
C HIS A 219 0.87 -0.02 -13.76
N THR A 220 0.32 -0.27 -14.96
CA THR A 220 -0.05 -1.60 -15.47
C THR A 220 1.07 -2.64 -15.36
N ASN A 221 2.34 -2.24 -15.36
CA ASN A 221 3.47 -3.13 -15.11
C ASN A 221 3.38 -3.80 -13.74
N LEU A 222 2.86 -3.12 -12.72
CA LEU A 222 2.60 -3.72 -11.41
C LEU A 222 1.51 -4.79 -11.52
N LEU A 223 0.40 -4.49 -12.20
CA LEU A 223 -0.69 -5.46 -12.40
C LEU A 223 -0.21 -6.67 -13.20
N ASN A 224 0.54 -6.48 -14.27
CA ASN A 224 1.14 -7.54 -15.08
C ASN A 224 2.15 -8.38 -14.28
N ARG A 225 2.92 -7.77 -13.37
CA ARG A 225 3.81 -8.48 -12.46
C ARG A 225 3.05 -9.31 -11.43
N ILE A 226 1.97 -8.75 -10.88
CA ILE A 226 1.08 -9.47 -9.97
C ILE A 226 0.48 -10.68 -10.70
N ALA A 227 -0.09 -10.46 -11.88
CA ALA A 227 -0.70 -11.48 -12.75
C ALA A 227 0.27 -12.62 -13.05
N HIS A 228 1.49 -12.27 -13.47
CA HIS A 228 2.57 -13.22 -13.75
C HIS A 228 2.93 -14.05 -12.52
N THR A 229 3.11 -13.43 -11.36
CA THR A 229 3.50 -14.14 -10.13
C THR A 229 2.37 -15.05 -9.64
N VAL A 230 1.12 -14.61 -9.72
CA VAL A 230 -0.07 -15.40 -9.36
C VAL A 230 -0.23 -16.60 -10.29
N TRP A 231 -0.04 -16.41 -11.59
CA TRP A 231 -0.02 -17.49 -12.59
C TRP A 231 1.11 -18.49 -12.31
N GLN A 232 2.33 -17.98 -12.13
CA GLN A 232 3.51 -18.80 -11.83
C GLN A 232 3.34 -19.58 -10.53
N GLY A 233 2.67 -18.99 -9.54
CA GLY A 233 2.32 -19.64 -8.28
C GLY A 233 1.19 -20.68 -8.36
N GLY A 234 0.56 -20.84 -9.54
CA GLY A 234 -0.54 -21.78 -9.78
C GLY A 234 -1.90 -21.32 -9.26
N LEU A 235 -2.04 -20.08 -8.76
CA LEU A 235 -3.29 -19.59 -8.17
C LEU A 235 -4.41 -19.36 -9.19
N VAL A 236 -4.07 -19.24 -10.47
CA VAL A 236 -5.05 -19.06 -11.55
C VAL A 236 -5.62 -20.38 -12.07
N ASN A 237 -5.01 -21.51 -11.69
CA ASN A 237 -5.53 -22.82 -12.05
C ASN A 237 -6.71 -23.14 -11.14
N LEU A 238 -7.83 -23.50 -11.74
CA LEU A 238 -9.10 -23.67 -11.05
C LEU A 238 -9.67 -25.04 -11.42
N ALA A 239 -9.86 -25.90 -10.43
CA ALA A 239 -10.67 -27.10 -10.58
C ALA A 239 -12.04 -26.82 -9.93
N LEU A 240 -13.10 -26.85 -10.72
CA LEU A 240 -14.48 -26.76 -10.27
C LEU A 240 -15.08 -28.17 -10.26
N ASP A 241 -15.33 -28.68 -9.07
CA ASP A 241 -16.21 -29.81 -8.81
C ASP A 241 -17.40 -29.32 -7.94
N GLU A 242 -18.33 -30.22 -7.61
CA GLU A 242 -19.51 -29.90 -6.80
C GLU A 242 -19.12 -29.31 -5.43
N ALA A 243 -18.07 -29.85 -4.78
CA ALA A 243 -17.58 -29.35 -3.50
C ALA A 243 -17.04 -27.91 -3.62
N THR A 244 -16.32 -27.62 -4.70
CA THR A 244 -15.75 -26.29 -4.97
C THR A 244 -16.83 -25.28 -5.34
N VAL A 245 -17.84 -25.70 -6.10
CA VAL A 245 -19.04 -24.88 -6.42
C VAL A 245 -19.72 -24.43 -5.14
N ASP A 246 -19.92 -25.36 -4.18
CA ASP A 246 -20.50 -25.08 -2.87
C ASP A 246 -19.59 -24.18 -2.02
N GLU A 247 -18.29 -24.45 -1.95
CA GLU A 247 -17.32 -23.65 -1.21
C GLU A 247 -17.31 -22.19 -1.70
N PHE A 248 -17.30 -22.00 -3.01
CA PHE A 248 -17.28 -20.68 -3.62
C PHE A 248 -18.63 -19.99 -3.67
N LYS A 249 -19.70 -20.69 -3.26
CA LYS A 249 -21.09 -20.23 -3.32
C LYS A 249 -21.41 -19.70 -4.71
N LEU A 250 -21.05 -20.47 -5.74
CA LEU A 250 -21.45 -20.18 -7.11
C LEU A 250 -22.98 -20.31 -7.22
N SER A 251 -23.54 -19.87 -8.36
CA SER A 251 -25.00 -19.90 -8.53
C SER A 251 -25.58 -21.29 -8.18
N PRO A 252 -26.64 -21.39 -7.35
CA PRO A 252 -27.25 -22.68 -7.00
C PRO A 252 -27.88 -23.39 -8.20
N THR A 253 -28.01 -22.70 -9.33
CA THR A 253 -28.47 -23.26 -10.60
C THR A 253 -27.36 -24.00 -11.36
N LEU A 254 -26.09 -23.77 -11.02
CA LEU A 254 -24.95 -24.41 -11.65
C LEU A 254 -24.68 -25.76 -10.98
N LYS A 255 -25.33 -26.81 -11.49
CA LYS A 255 -24.98 -28.19 -11.13
C LYS A 255 -23.99 -28.73 -12.15
N LEU A 256 -22.79 -29.10 -11.69
CA LEU A 256 -21.76 -29.70 -12.53
C LEU A 256 -22.00 -31.22 -12.61
N ASP A 257 -22.96 -31.62 -13.44
CA ASP A 257 -23.32 -33.03 -13.66
C ASP A 257 -23.52 -33.35 -15.16
N ALA A 258 -23.64 -34.65 -15.47
CA ALA A 258 -23.84 -35.13 -16.82
C ALA A 258 -25.14 -34.61 -17.43
N PHE A 259 -26.19 -34.38 -16.62
CA PHE A 259 -27.44 -33.79 -17.08
C PHE A 259 -27.22 -32.40 -17.66
N MET A 260 -26.53 -31.51 -16.94
CA MET A 260 -26.18 -30.17 -17.42
C MET A 260 -25.38 -30.23 -18.72
N LEU A 261 -24.42 -31.17 -18.84
CA LEU A 261 -23.71 -31.39 -20.11
C LEU A 261 -24.64 -31.84 -21.24
N THR A 262 -25.62 -32.71 -21.00
CA THR A 262 -26.58 -33.11 -22.05
C THR A 262 -27.55 -32.00 -22.46
N VAL A 263 -27.85 -31.06 -21.57
CA VAL A 263 -28.67 -29.88 -21.89
C VAL A 263 -27.89 -28.95 -22.81
N ILE A 264 -26.59 -28.75 -22.56
CA ILE A 264 -25.72 -27.90 -23.36
C ILE A 264 -25.30 -28.59 -24.68
N PHE A 265 -25.03 -29.89 -24.61
CA PHE A 265 -24.58 -30.75 -25.71
C PHE A 265 -25.53 -31.95 -25.87
N PRO A 266 -26.67 -31.79 -26.56
CA PRO A 266 -27.60 -32.88 -26.79
C PRO A 266 -26.97 -34.12 -27.45
N GLU A 267 -25.88 -33.93 -28.19
CA GLU A 267 -25.09 -34.99 -28.84
C GLU A 267 -24.46 -35.97 -27.83
N LEU A 268 -24.33 -35.57 -26.56
CA LEU A 268 -23.84 -36.41 -25.47
C LEU A 268 -24.93 -37.30 -24.84
N THR A 269 -26.19 -37.16 -25.26
CA THR A 269 -27.32 -37.95 -24.72
C THR A 269 -27.07 -39.45 -24.88
N GLY A 270 -27.15 -40.19 -23.77
CA GLY A 270 -26.88 -41.63 -23.73
C GLY A 270 -25.40 -42.01 -23.79
N LYS A 271 -24.46 -41.05 -23.75
CA LYS A 271 -23.01 -41.29 -23.77
C LYS A 271 -22.33 -41.05 -22.41
N LEU A 272 -22.92 -40.23 -21.53
CA LEU A 272 -22.31 -39.79 -20.27
C LEU A 272 -22.67 -40.65 -19.04
N GLY A 273 -23.42 -41.75 -19.22
CA GLY A 273 -23.89 -42.57 -18.10
C GLY A 273 -25.14 -42.02 -17.43
N ALA A 274 -25.20 -42.09 -16.09
CA ALA A 274 -26.35 -41.61 -15.32
C ALA A 274 -26.38 -40.06 -15.28
N PRO A 275 -27.55 -39.40 -15.35
CA PRO A 275 -27.66 -37.93 -15.36
C PRO A 275 -26.96 -37.22 -14.18
N GLU A 276 -26.97 -37.85 -13.01
CA GLU A 276 -26.35 -37.38 -11.77
C GLU A 276 -24.83 -37.62 -11.69
N THR A 277 -24.21 -38.13 -12.76
CA THR A 277 -22.75 -38.36 -12.77
C THR A 277 -22.03 -37.02 -12.64
N PRO A 278 -21.15 -36.84 -11.63
CA PRO A 278 -20.45 -35.58 -11.43
C PRO A 278 -19.56 -35.21 -12.61
N VAL A 279 -19.48 -33.91 -12.88
CA VAL A 279 -18.60 -33.30 -13.85
C VAL A 279 -17.60 -32.43 -13.11
N ARG A 280 -16.34 -32.55 -13.51
CA ARG A 280 -15.25 -31.71 -13.02
C ARG A 280 -14.71 -30.87 -14.17
N LEU A 281 -14.59 -29.57 -13.93
CA LEU A 281 -14.10 -28.61 -14.89
C LEU A 281 -12.75 -28.08 -14.42
N GLU A 282 -11.70 -28.25 -15.23
CA GLU A 282 -10.39 -27.66 -14.96
C GLU A 282 -10.14 -26.48 -15.91
N VAL A 283 -9.90 -25.30 -15.35
CA VAL A 283 -9.37 -24.15 -16.06
C VAL A 283 -7.89 -24.01 -15.73
N SER A 284 -7.05 -23.96 -16.75
CA SER A 284 -5.62 -23.69 -16.60
C SER A 284 -5.18 -22.64 -17.61
N LEU A 285 -4.16 -21.86 -17.25
CA LEU A 285 -3.60 -20.83 -18.13
C LEU A 285 -2.21 -21.27 -18.60
N GLY A 286 -2.01 -21.35 -19.93
CA GLY A 286 -0.70 -21.60 -20.52
C GLY A 286 0.24 -20.40 -20.43
N MET A 287 -0.33 -19.20 -20.34
CA MET A 287 0.40 -17.93 -20.26
C MET A 287 -0.14 -17.03 -19.14
N PRO A 288 0.69 -16.13 -18.58
CA PRO A 288 0.22 -15.16 -17.60
C PRO A 288 -0.82 -14.21 -18.21
N PRO A 289 -1.88 -13.85 -17.48
CA PRO A 289 -2.82 -12.84 -17.94
C PRO A 289 -2.16 -11.47 -18.01
N VAL A 290 -2.66 -10.62 -18.91
CA VAL A 290 -2.20 -9.26 -19.16
C VAL A 290 -3.30 -8.26 -18.80
N PHE A 291 -2.89 -7.14 -18.24
CA PHE A 291 -3.73 -6.02 -17.86
C PHE A 291 -3.32 -4.75 -18.60
N GLU A 292 -4.32 -4.06 -19.11
CA GLU A 292 -4.18 -2.75 -19.74
C GLU A 292 -5.20 -1.77 -19.16
N THR A 293 -4.85 -0.49 -19.02
CA THR A 293 -5.80 0.56 -18.62
C THR A 293 -6.67 0.96 -19.80
N ARG A 294 -7.99 1.09 -19.60
CA ARG A 294 -8.97 1.47 -20.64
C ARG A 294 -10.00 2.45 -20.10
N GLY A 295 -10.31 3.50 -20.86
CA GLY A 295 -11.30 4.51 -20.45
C GLY A 295 -10.89 5.22 -19.15
N SER A 296 -11.86 5.73 -18.38
CA SER A 296 -11.57 6.47 -17.15
C SER A 296 -11.37 5.61 -15.91
N LYS A 297 -12.01 4.43 -15.79
CA LYS A 297 -11.88 3.53 -14.62
C LYS A 297 -11.69 2.06 -14.99
N GLY A 298 -11.56 1.79 -16.28
CA GLY A 298 -11.53 0.46 -16.82
C GLY A 298 -10.12 -0.13 -16.80
N LEU A 299 -10.06 -1.43 -16.58
CA LEU A 299 -8.94 -2.27 -16.95
C LEU A 299 -9.45 -3.28 -17.99
N THR A 300 -8.64 -3.62 -18.98
CA THR A 300 -8.87 -4.78 -19.83
C THR A 300 -7.98 -5.90 -19.32
N LEU A 301 -8.58 -7.07 -19.07
CA LEU A 301 -7.89 -8.33 -18.82
C LEU A 301 -7.85 -9.11 -20.13
N GLY A 302 -6.65 -9.48 -20.58
CA GLY A 302 -6.43 -10.43 -21.66
C GLY A 302 -5.80 -11.72 -21.14
N ALA A 303 -6.30 -12.88 -21.55
CA ALA A 303 -5.69 -14.17 -21.27
C ALA A 303 -5.67 -15.05 -22.54
N GLY A 304 -4.46 -15.40 -22.97
CA GLY A 304 -4.24 -16.37 -24.06
C GLY A 304 -3.97 -17.77 -23.52
N ASP A 305 -4.09 -18.77 -24.38
CA ASP A 305 -3.83 -20.18 -24.08
C ASP A 305 -4.53 -20.68 -22.82
N VAL A 306 -5.78 -20.24 -22.61
CA VAL A 306 -6.61 -20.75 -21.53
C VAL A 306 -7.12 -22.12 -21.96
N THR A 307 -6.86 -23.15 -21.16
CA THR A 307 -7.36 -24.50 -21.41
C THR A 307 -8.48 -24.82 -20.45
N VAL A 308 -9.65 -25.20 -20.99
CA VAL A 308 -10.78 -25.73 -20.21
C VAL A 308 -10.91 -27.21 -20.50
N SER A 309 -10.69 -28.05 -19.50
CA SER A 309 -10.88 -29.51 -19.60
C SER A 309 -12.13 -29.92 -18.83
N LEU A 310 -12.99 -30.71 -19.47
CA LEU A 310 -14.17 -31.27 -18.84
C LEU A 310 -13.96 -32.76 -18.60
N PHE A 311 -14.14 -33.19 -17.36
CA PHE A 311 -14.05 -34.58 -16.96
C PHE A 311 -15.39 -35.07 -16.41
N LEU A 312 -15.73 -36.32 -16.70
CA LEU A 312 -16.71 -37.06 -15.94
C LEU A 312 -16.02 -37.81 -14.81
N THR A 313 -16.69 -37.91 -13.67
CA THR A 313 -16.19 -38.63 -12.50
C THR A 313 -17.19 -39.74 -12.10
N PRO A 314 -17.36 -40.82 -12.90
CA PRO A 314 -18.34 -41.83 -12.60
C PRO A 314 -17.99 -42.60 -11.31
N PRO A 315 -18.97 -42.92 -10.45
CA PRO A 315 -18.71 -43.64 -9.21
C PRO A 315 -17.97 -44.97 -9.45
N GLY A 316 -16.82 -45.14 -8.79
CA GLY A 316 -16.02 -46.36 -8.87
C GLY A 316 -15.30 -46.58 -10.20
N LYS A 317 -15.24 -45.58 -11.09
CA LYS A 317 -14.48 -45.63 -12.34
C LYS A 317 -13.42 -44.52 -12.40
N PRO A 318 -12.36 -44.69 -13.20
CA PRO A 318 -11.42 -43.60 -13.49
C PRO A 318 -12.14 -42.40 -14.11
N GLU A 319 -11.59 -41.20 -13.88
CA GLU A 319 -12.05 -39.98 -14.54
C GLU A 319 -11.92 -40.12 -16.06
N GLN A 320 -12.91 -39.60 -16.77
CA GLN A 320 -12.96 -39.64 -18.23
C GLN A 320 -12.97 -38.21 -18.79
N LEU A 321 -11.94 -37.86 -19.56
CA LEU A 321 -11.93 -36.61 -20.31
C LEU A 321 -13.04 -36.63 -21.37
N VAL A 322 -13.94 -35.66 -21.29
CA VAL A 322 -15.04 -35.47 -22.24
C VAL A 322 -14.56 -34.65 -23.44
N THR A 323 -13.95 -33.50 -23.15
CA THR A 323 -13.43 -32.57 -24.14
C THR A 323 -12.40 -31.64 -23.49
N ARG A 324 -11.54 -31.07 -24.33
CA ARG A 324 -10.59 -30.03 -23.96
C ARG A 324 -10.67 -28.89 -24.97
N LEU A 325 -10.84 -27.69 -24.44
CA LEU A 325 -11.06 -26.46 -25.20
C LEU A 325 -9.88 -25.51 -24.97
N GLY A 326 -9.44 -24.86 -26.05
CA GLY A 326 -8.52 -23.73 -26.01
C GLY A 326 -9.32 -22.44 -26.14
N LEU A 327 -8.98 -21.45 -25.31
CA LEU A 327 -9.67 -20.17 -25.28
C LEU A 327 -8.68 -19.02 -25.32
N GLN A 328 -9.09 -17.97 -26.02
CA GLN A 328 -8.56 -16.62 -25.86
C GLN A 328 -9.66 -15.74 -25.26
N LEU A 329 -9.32 -15.05 -24.18
CA LEU A 329 -10.27 -14.34 -23.34
C LEU A 329 -9.90 -12.86 -23.25
N GLU A 330 -10.88 -12.00 -23.44
CA GLU A 330 -10.80 -10.58 -23.09
C GLU A 330 -11.99 -10.21 -22.19
N ALA A 331 -11.73 -9.50 -21.10
CA ALA A 331 -12.74 -9.03 -20.17
C ALA A 331 -12.49 -7.57 -19.80
N THR A 332 -13.55 -6.77 -19.75
CA THR A 332 -13.47 -5.42 -19.18
C THR A 332 -13.74 -5.51 -17.69
N LEU A 333 -12.89 -4.87 -16.90
CA LEU A 333 -13.00 -4.77 -15.46
C LEU A 333 -13.19 -3.31 -15.08
N GLU A 334 -14.04 -3.04 -14.10
CA GLU A 334 -14.10 -1.74 -13.44
C GLU A 334 -13.54 -1.87 -12.03
N SER A 335 -12.76 -0.87 -11.64
CA SER A 335 -12.19 -0.79 -10.30
C SER A 335 -12.77 0.38 -9.52
N GLU A 336 -12.93 0.20 -8.22
CA GLU A 336 -13.37 1.24 -7.30
C GLU A 336 -12.76 1.05 -5.91
N ILE A 337 -12.91 2.06 -5.05
CA ILE A 337 -12.56 1.94 -3.64
C ILE A 337 -13.82 1.82 -2.80
N GLN A 338 -13.97 0.69 -2.10
CA GLN A 338 -15.00 0.49 -1.10
C GLN A 338 -14.37 0.62 0.30
N GLY A 339 -14.61 1.76 0.95
CA GLY A 339 -14.00 2.11 2.22
C GLY A 339 -12.48 2.34 2.07
N THR A 340 -11.67 1.41 2.55
CA THR A 340 -10.19 1.44 2.42
C THR A 340 -9.65 0.29 1.58
N ARG A 341 -10.52 -0.36 0.80
CA ARG A 341 -10.18 -1.54 0.00
C ARG A 341 -10.37 -1.27 -1.48
N PHE A 342 -9.38 -1.67 -2.25
CA PHE A 342 -9.49 -1.76 -3.70
C PHE A 342 -10.40 -2.92 -4.09
N VAL A 343 -11.39 -2.67 -4.95
CA VAL A 343 -12.34 -3.66 -5.45
C VAL A 343 -12.37 -3.61 -6.97
N THR A 344 -12.33 -4.79 -7.59
CA THR A 344 -12.41 -4.93 -9.04
C THR A 344 -13.50 -5.92 -9.40
N GLN A 345 -14.34 -5.57 -10.38
CA GLN A 345 -15.41 -6.41 -10.88
C GLN A 345 -15.39 -6.48 -12.40
N VAL A 346 -15.86 -7.59 -12.96
CA VAL A 346 -16.06 -7.74 -14.40
C VAL A 346 -17.28 -6.92 -14.80
N VAL A 347 -17.18 -6.19 -15.91
CA VAL A 347 -18.28 -5.38 -16.47
C VAL A 347 -18.57 -5.83 -17.89
N GLY A 348 -19.85 -6.07 -18.16
CA GLY A 348 -20.31 -6.66 -19.41
C GLY A 348 -20.01 -8.15 -19.51
N MET A 349 -20.28 -8.73 -20.68
CA MET A 349 -19.90 -10.11 -20.98
C MET A 349 -18.47 -10.14 -21.52
N PRO A 350 -17.61 -11.05 -21.02
CA PRO A 350 -16.29 -11.25 -21.61
C PRO A 350 -16.41 -11.75 -23.04
N THR A 351 -15.45 -11.38 -23.89
CA THR A 351 -15.32 -11.95 -25.23
C THR A 351 -14.39 -13.15 -25.18
N ALA A 352 -14.84 -14.28 -25.72
CA ALA A 352 -14.04 -15.49 -25.79
C ALA A 352 -14.00 -16.01 -27.23
N GLN A 353 -12.81 -16.35 -27.72
CA GLN A 353 -12.64 -17.17 -28.92
C GLN A 353 -12.29 -18.58 -28.47
N ILE A 354 -12.99 -19.57 -29.04
CA ILE A 354 -12.93 -20.97 -28.59
C ILE A 354 -12.51 -21.84 -29.75
N ASP A 355 -11.60 -22.77 -29.49
CA ASP A 355 -11.30 -23.87 -30.40
C ASP A 355 -11.20 -25.19 -29.62
N ALA A 356 -11.71 -26.27 -30.21
CA ALA A 356 -11.61 -27.61 -29.64
C ALA A 356 -10.43 -28.32 -30.31
N PHE A 357 -9.33 -28.52 -29.56
CA PHE A 357 -8.09 -29.06 -30.14
C PHE A 357 -7.82 -30.52 -29.79
N GLU A 358 -8.58 -31.13 -28.88
CA GLU A 358 -8.51 -32.57 -28.58
C GLU A 358 -9.84 -33.24 -28.95
N HIS A 359 -9.77 -34.45 -29.53
CA HIS A 359 -10.93 -35.13 -30.09
C HIS A 359 -11.95 -35.43 -28.97
N PRO A 360 -13.11 -34.76 -28.94
CA PRO A 360 -14.13 -35.04 -27.94
C PRO A 360 -14.70 -36.45 -28.15
N ILE A 361 -15.33 -37.01 -27.11
CA ILE A 361 -16.01 -38.33 -27.19
C ILE A 361 -17.01 -38.37 -28.36
N VAL A 362 -17.64 -37.23 -28.64
CA VAL A 362 -18.45 -36.98 -29.85
C VAL A 362 -18.17 -35.58 -30.37
N PRO A 363 -18.27 -35.31 -31.68
CA PRO A 363 -18.18 -33.96 -32.22
C PRO A 363 -19.19 -33.03 -31.51
N LEU A 364 -18.69 -31.96 -30.88
CA LEU A 364 -19.51 -30.98 -30.18
C LEU A 364 -19.86 -29.82 -31.10
N SER A 365 -21.10 -29.34 -31.04
CA SER A 365 -21.51 -28.16 -31.80
C SER A 365 -20.89 -26.88 -31.23
N SER A 366 -20.54 -25.94 -32.11
CA SER A 366 -19.98 -24.63 -31.71
C SER A 366 -20.96 -23.83 -30.82
N LEU A 367 -22.27 -23.98 -31.06
CA LEU A 367 -23.30 -23.39 -30.22
C LEU A 367 -23.27 -23.96 -28.79
N GLY A 368 -23.11 -25.27 -28.63
CA GLY A 368 -22.96 -25.89 -27.30
C GLY A 368 -21.71 -25.39 -26.58
N LEU A 369 -20.59 -25.24 -27.31
CA LEU A 369 -19.34 -24.71 -26.75
C LEU A 369 -19.51 -23.26 -26.28
N GLN A 370 -20.18 -22.42 -27.06
CA GLN A 370 -20.48 -21.04 -26.66
C GLN A 370 -21.39 -21.01 -25.43
N ASN A 371 -22.47 -21.79 -25.42
CA ASN A 371 -23.40 -21.88 -24.29
C ASN A 371 -22.71 -22.33 -23.00
N LEU A 372 -21.78 -23.28 -23.09
CA LEU A 372 -20.96 -23.69 -21.94
C LEU A 372 -20.18 -22.52 -21.37
N LEU A 373 -19.52 -21.72 -22.22
CA LEU A 373 -18.74 -20.58 -21.76
C LEU A 373 -19.61 -19.48 -21.19
N ASP A 374 -20.75 -19.18 -21.82
CA ASP A 374 -21.68 -18.15 -21.34
C ASP A 374 -22.15 -18.45 -19.91
N VAL A 375 -22.23 -19.74 -19.54
CA VAL A 375 -22.58 -20.19 -18.19
C VAL A 375 -21.38 -20.18 -17.24
N VAL A 376 -20.25 -20.76 -17.65
CA VAL A 376 -19.11 -21.01 -16.75
C VAL A 376 -18.20 -19.79 -16.59
N LEU A 377 -17.89 -19.11 -17.69
CA LEU A 377 -16.86 -18.09 -17.76
C LEU A 377 -17.12 -16.88 -16.85
N PRO A 378 -18.35 -16.34 -16.74
CA PRO A 378 -18.63 -15.25 -15.80
C PRO A 378 -18.34 -15.65 -14.35
N GLU A 379 -18.67 -16.88 -13.96
CA GLU A 379 -18.46 -17.38 -12.59
C GLU A 379 -16.96 -17.57 -12.30
N VAL A 380 -16.21 -18.15 -13.25
CA VAL A 380 -14.75 -18.29 -13.17
C VAL A 380 -14.08 -16.91 -13.07
N LEU A 381 -14.42 -15.97 -13.95
CA LEU A 381 -13.85 -14.64 -13.95
C LEU A 381 -14.18 -13.88 -12.66
N ARG A 382 -15.43 -13.94 -12.20
CA ARG A 382 -15.84 -13.33 -10.92
C ARG A 382 -15.05 -13.90 -9.74
N HIS A 383 -14.69 -15.18 -9.79
CA HIS A 383 -13.83 -15.77 -8.79
C HIS A 383 -12.38 -15.26 -8.91
N GLN A 384 -11.82 -15.26 -10.12
CA GLN A 384 -10.45 -14.79 -10.37
C GLN A 384 -10.27 -13.30 -10.03
N THR A 385 -11.26 -12.43 -10.28
CA THR A 385 -11.17 -11.01 -9.91
C THR A 385 -11.18 -10.78 -8.38
N LYS A 386 -11.62 -11.77 -7.57
CA LYS A 386 -11.45 -11.70 -6.11
C LYS A 386 -9.98 -11.71 -5.70
N LEU A 387 -9.08 -12.31 -6.50
CA LEU A 387 -7.64 -12.25 -6.27
C LEU A 387 -7.10 -10.82 -6.37
N LEU A 388 -7.72 -10.00 -7.21
CA LEU A 388 -7.38 -8.59 -7.42
C LEU A 388 -8.04 -7.67 -6.40
N THR A 389 -8.95 -8.20 -5.56
CA THR A 389 -9.79 -7.43 -4.66
C THR A 389 -9.35 -7.54 -3.19
N GLY A 390 -9.66 -6.51 -2.42
CA GLY A 390 -9.50 -6.46 -0.97
C GLY A 390 -8.11 -6.06 -0.51
N PHE A 391 -7.27 -5.56 -1.41
CA PHE A 391 -5.99 -4.97 -1.00
C PHE A 391 -6.24 -3.70 -0.19
N PRO A 392 -5.67 -3.61 1.03
CA PRO A 392 -5.78 -2.39 1.81
C PRO A 392 -4.97 -1.29 1.13
N LEU A 393 -5.51 -0.07 1.14
CA LEU A 393 -4.71 1.09 0.76
C LEU A 393 -3.52 1.24 1.72
N PRO A 394 -2.34 1.66 1.23
CA PRO A 394 -1.20 1.96 2.10
C PRO A 394 -1.53 3.20 2.92
N THR A 395 -2.05 3.01 4.14
CA THR A 395 -2.38 4.10 5.07
C THR A 395 -1.48 4.07 6.29
N VAL A 396 -1.18 5.26 6.81
CA VAL A 396 -0.54 5.44 8.11
C VAL A 396 -1.60 5.36 9.22
N PRO A 397 -1.28 4.81 10.41
CA PRO A 397 -2.21 4.77 11.51
C PRO A 397 -2.81 6.15 11.80
N ARG A 398 -4.14 6.21 11.98
CA ARG A 398 -4.95 7.43 12.22
C ARG A 398 -5.13 8.36 11.03
N VAL A 399 -4.61 8.03 9.85
CA VAL A 399 -4.92 8.74 8.61
C VAL A 399 -6.00 7.95 7.88
N THR A 400 -7.17 8.57 7.67
CA THR A 400 -8.29 7.94 6.96
C THR A 400 -8.57 8.75 5.70
N PRO A 401 -8.17 8.24 4.52
CA PRO A 401 -8.50 8.88 3.27
C PRO A 401 -10.01 9.08 3.10
N LYS A 402 -10.40 10.20 2.51
CA LYS A 402 -11.78 10.60 2.19
C LYS A 402 -11.85 11.09 0.76
N GLN A 403 -13.06 11.10 0.18
CA GLN A 403 -13.30 11.59 -1.18
C GLN A 403 -12.36 10.90 -2.18
N LEU A 404 -12.36 9.56 -2.11
CA LEU A 404 -11.48 8.72 -2.92
C LEU A 404 -12.00 8.65 -4.35
N GLU A 405 -11.15 9.02 -5.30
CA GLU A 405 -11.45 8.97 -6.72
C GLU A 405 -10.39 8.13 -7.42
N LEU A 406 -10.85 7.06 -8.08
CA LEU A 406 -10.02 6.20 -8.90
C LEU A 406 -10.24 6.57 -10.36
N GLU A 407 -9.17 6.85 -11.10
CA GLU A 407 -9.23 7.17 -12.52
C GLU A 407 -7.93 6.78 -13.26
N ASN A 408 -8.00 6.63 -14.58
CA ASN A 408 -6.84 6.50 -15.45
C ASN A 408 -6.42 7.89 -15.92
N ASP A 409 -5.15 8.27 -15.77
CA ASP A 409 -4.64 9.55 -16.28
C ASP A 409 -4.47 9.51 -17.81
N PRO A 410 -5.24 10.30 -18.57
CA PRO A 410 -5.11 10.35 -20.02
C PRO A 410 -3.76 10.91 -20.50
N GLN A 411 -3.03 11.65 -19.65
CA GLN A 411 -1.70 12.18 -19.96
C GLN A 411 -0.58 11.19 -19.66
N SER A 412 -0.86 10.18 -18.84
CA SER A 412 0.08 9.14 -18.40
C SER A 412 -0.55 7.76 -18.62
N PRO A 413 -0.71 7.32 -19.89
CA PRO A 413 -1.37 6.06 -20.19
C PRO A 413 -0.65 4.89 -19.52
N GLY A 414 -1.42 3.91 -19.06
CA GLY A 414 -0.90 2.78 -18.30
C GLY A 414 -0.86 3.00 -16.80
N TYR A 415 -1.35 4.11 -16.27
CA TYR A 415 -1.52 4.33 -14.84
C TYR A 415 -2.98 4.28 -14.41
N LEU A 416 -3.20 3.65 -13.26
CA LEU A 416 -4.42 3.74 -12.48
C LEU A 416 -4.13 4.58 -11.24
N ASP A 417 -4.74 5.76 -11.17
CA ASP A 417 -4.54 6.75 -10.14
C ASP A 417 -5.67 6.72 -9.12
N LEU A 418 -5.29 6.75 -7.86
CA LEU A 418 -6.17 6.96 -6.73
C LEU A 418 -5.81 8.29 -6.07
N SER A 419 -6.75 9.23 -6.06
CA SER A 419 -6.57 10.51 -5.39
C SER A 419 -7.62 10.74 -4.30
N GLY A 420 -7.36 11.65 -3.37
CA GLY A 420 -8.34 12.02 -2.35
C GLY A 420 -7.85 13.05 -1.34
N LYS A 421 -8.63 13.22 -0.26
CA LYS A 421 -8.31 14.10 0.88
C LYS A 421 -7.97 13.29 2.12
N LEU A 422 -7.18 13.86 3.02
CA LEU A 422 -6.81 13.23 4.30
C LEU A 422 -7.66 13.74 5.47
#